data_AF-A0A1C5H9G4-F1
#
_entry.id   AF-A0A1C5H9G4-F1
#
_cell.length_a   1.000
_cell.length_b   1.000
_cell.length_c   1.000
_cell.angle_alpha   90.00
_cell.angle_beta   90.00
_cell.angle_gamma   90.00
#
_symmetry.space_group_name_H-M   'P 1'
#
loop_
_entity.id
_entity.type
_entity.pdbx_description
1 polymer ?
#
loop_
_entity_poly.entity_id
_entity_poly.type
_entity_poly.pdbx_seq_one_letter_code
_entity_poly.pdbx_strand_id
1 'polypeptide(L)'
;MAGGGYPADVTRRSLLLPVAAVLAVVLLAACGGVFWLVRDGDTGENDCAARVAAEEAKVRTDRRWTERDVPGIGAYPEIHWQVDYPSSACSRAPGPTDLRYQGVVRLAPADARALAATYTWTPVAGAAPEVWPALAGYVPDGVRWERGAGHGVGVVEVFLDPGRALLLFTAVDI
;
A
#
# COMPACT_ATOMS: atom_id res chain seq x y z
N MET A 1 -25.48 60.65 -79.86
CA MET A 1 -24.43 61.65 -79.61
C MET A 1 -24.02 61.47 -78.15
N ALA A 2 -23.21 60.45 -77.80
CA ALA A 2 -21.76 60.34 -77.97
C ALA A 2 -21.01 61.46 -77.22
N GLY A 3 -20.51 61.13 -76.03
CA GLY A 3 -19.61 61.97 -75.24
C GLY A 3 -18.99 61.16 -74.10
N GLY A 4 -17.66 61.00 -74.12
CA GLY A 4 -16.88 60.52 -72.98
C GLY A 4 -15.83 59.44 -73.27
N GLY A 5 -14.76 59.77 -74.01
CA GLY A 5 -13.43 59.18 -73.76
C GLY A 5 -12.79 59.91 -72.58
N TYR A 6 -11.78 59.47 -71.83
CA TYR A 6 -10.63 58.55 -71.92
C TYR A 6 -10.20 58.29 -70.43
N PRO A 7 -9.06 57.64 -70.06
CA PRO A 7 -8.13 56.79 -70.80
C PRO A 7 -7.89 55.41 -70.13
N ALA A 8 -7.19 54.56 -70.88
CA ALA A 8 -6.48 53.41 -70.36
C ALA A 8 -5.26 53.85 -69.54
N ASP A 9 -5.05 53.20 -68.38
CA ASP A 9 -3.74 53.12 -67.75
C ASP A 9 -3.28 51.67 -67.72
N VAL A 10 -2.15 51.44 -68.39
CA VAL A 10 -1.40 50.19 -68.42
C VAL A 10 -0.23 50.35 -67.46
N THR A 11 -0.26 49.63 -66.33
CA THR A 11 0.96 49.45 -65.51
C THR A 11 1.13 47.99 -65.08
N ARG A 12 1.71 47.24 -66.01
CA ARG A 12 2.87 46.34 -65.87
C ARG A 12 3.25 45.82 -64.46
N ARG A 13 3.15 44.49 -64.33
CA ARG A 13 4.04 43.52 -63.64
C ARG A 13 4.46 43.78 -62.19
N SER A 14 4.10 42.83 -61.32
CA SER A 14 5.06 42.10 -60.48
C SER A 14 4.54 40.69 -60.16
N LEU A 15 5.35 39.70 -60.50
CA LEU A 15 5.24 38.29 -60.13
C LEU A 15 5.62 38.11 -58.64
N LEU A 16 5.36 36.90 -58.12
CA LEU A 16 5.92 36.26 -56.91
C LEU A 16 5.12 36.59 -55.62
N LEU A 17 4.70 35.65 -54.75
CA LEU A 17 5.07 34.26 -54.46
C LEU A 17 3.96 33.63 -53.57
N PRO A 18 3.56 32.36 -53.77
CA PRO A 18 2.64 31.64 -52.90
C PRO A 18 3.40 30.72 -51.93
N VAL A 19 3.87 31.18 -50.77
CA VAL A 19 4.44 30.28 -49.74
C VAL A 19 4.27 30.91 -48.35
N ALA A 20 3.14 30.71 -47.68
CA ALA A 20 3.00 31.11 -46.27
C ALA A 20 1.92 30.30 -45.52
N ALA A 21 1.82 28.99 -45.75
CA ALA A 21 0.79 28.16 -45.09
C ALA A 21 1.31 26.83 -44.53
N VAL A 22 2.60 26.72 -44.16
CA VAL A 22 3.16 25.47 -43.61
C VAL A 22 3.81 25.65 -42.22
N LEU A 23 3.95 26.87 -41.70
CA LEU A 23 4.69 27.11 -40.44
C LEU A 23 3.84 27.17 -39.15
N ALA A 24 2.51 26.97 -39.22
CA ALA A 24 1.63 27.09 -38.04
C ALA A 24 1.28 25.76 -37.35
N VAL A 25 1.62 24.59 -37.92
CA VAL A 25 1.24 23.27 -37.34
C VAL A 25 2.31 22.68 -36.42
N VAL A 26 3.56 23.16 -36.49
CA VAL A 26 4.69 22.55 -35.74
C VAL A 26 4.76 23.01 -34.27
N LEU A 27 4.17 24.14 -33.90
CA LEU A 27 4.27 24.67 -32.53
C LEU A 27 3.28 24.05 -31.53
N LEU A 28 2.25 23.32 -31.96
CA LEU A 28 1.31 22.65 -31.05
C LEU A 28 1.74 21.24 -30.64
N ALA A 29 2.74 20.65 -31.31
CA ALA A 29 3.24 19.31 -30.98
C ALA A 29 4.20 19.30 -29.77
N ALA A 30 4.79 20.44 -29.41
CA ALA A 30 5.76 20.53 -28.32
C ALA A 30 5.13 20.56 -26.91
N CYS A 31 3.85 20.93 -26.78
CA CYS A 31 3.15 20.87 -25.49
C CYS A 31 2.53 19.49 -25.18
N GLY A 32 2.43 18.60 -26.17
CA GLY A 32 1.90 17.24 -25.96
C GLY A 32 2.86 16.32 -25.20
N GLY A 33 4.18 16.45 -25.42
CA GLY A 33 5.19 15.56 -24.83
C GLY A 33 5.32 15.71 -23.31
N VAL A 34 5.12 16.92 -22.77
CA VAL A 34 5.15 17.16 -21.32
C VAL A 34 3.92 16.55 -20.63
N PHE A 35 2.76 16.54 -21.30
CA PHE A 35 1.54 15.94 -20.77
C PHE A 35 1.61 14.40 -20.70
N TRP A 36 2.32 13.76 -21.63
CA TRP A 36 2.55 12.32 -21.60
C TRP A 36 3.49 11.87 -20.46
N LEU A 37 4.56 12.61 -20.19
CA LEU A 37 5.49 12.29 -19.09
C LEU A 37 4.87 12.49 -17.70
N VAL A 38 3.97 13.45 -17.53
CA VAL A 38 3.22 13.65 -16.28
C VAL A 38 2.16 12.56 -16.08
N ARG A 39 1.48 12.16 -17.17
CA ARG A 39 0.43 11.13 -17.09
C ARG A 39 0.96 9.75 -16.68
N ASP A 40 2.14 9.34 -17.16
CA ASP A 40 2.71 8.03 -16.83
C ASP A 40 3.18 7.94 -15.36
N GLY A 41 3.65 9.06 -14.80
CA GLY A 41 4.03 9.16 -13.38
C GLY A 41 2.84 8.99 -12.45
N ASP A 42 1.76 9.73 -12.72
CA ASP A 42 0.54 9.68 -11.92
C ASP A 42 -0.16 8.32 -12.02
N THR A 43 -0.19 7.68 -13.20
CA THR A 43 -0.80 6.35 -13.34
C THR A 43 -0.03 5.28 -12.56
N GLY A 44 1.32 5.29 -12.61
CA GLY A 44 2.13 4.31 -11.91
C GLY A 44 2.07 4.43 -10.38
N GLU A 45 1.97 5.65 -9.86
CA GLU A 45 1.84 5.89 -8.42
C GLU A 45 0.44 5.53 -7.89
N ASN A 46 -0.61 5.89 -8.63
CA ASN A 46 -1.98 5.48 -8.32
C ASN A 46 -2.16 3.96 -8.36
N ASP A 47 -1.55 3.27 -9.33
CA ASP A 47 -1.56 1.81 -9.41
C ASP A 47 -0.80 1.16 -8.24
N CYS A 48 0.29 1.78 -7.79
CA CYS A 48 1.01 1.33 -6.59
C CYS A 48 0.15 1.47 -5.34
N ALA A 49 -0.42 2.65 -5.11
CA ALA A 49 -1.24 2.93 -3.92
C ALA A 49 -2.47 2.01 -3.86
N ALA A 50 -3.13 1.79 -5.00
CA ALA A 50 -4.25 0.86 -5.10
C ALA A 50 -3.84 -0.58 -4.77
N ARG A 51 -2.66 -1.03 -5.23
CA ARG A 51 -2.13 -2.37 -4.92
C ARG A 51 -1.78 -2.51 -3.45
N VAL A 52 -1.14 -1.52 -2.85
CA VAL A 52 -0.80 -1.52 -1.41
C VAL A 52 -2.08 -1.63 -0.58
N ALA A 53 -3.06 -0.76 -0.83
CA ALA A 53 -4.34 -0.80 -0.13
C ALA A 53 -5.06 -2.16 -0.29
N ALA A 54 -4.99 -2.77 -1.47
CA ALA A 54 -5.57 -4.09 -1.72
C ALA A 54 -4.85 -5.21 -0.93
N GLU A 55 -3.52 -5.16 -0.81
CA GLU A 55 -2.75 -6.14 -0.04
C GLU A 55 -2.92 -5.96 1.48
N GLU A 56 -3.08 -4.73 1.97
CA GLU A 56 -3.35 -4.42 3.38
C GLU A 56 -4.76 -4.83 3.80
N ALA A 57 -5.75 -4.63 2.93
CA ALA A 57 -7.12 -5.06 3.19
C ALA A 57 -7.29 -6.59 3.24
N LYS A 58 -6.35 -7.35 2.65
CA LYS A 58 -6.44 -8.80 2.52
C LYS A 58 -6.13 -9.50 3.84
N VAL A 59 -7.12 -10.16 4.43
CA VAL A 59 -6.91 -11.16 5.48
C VAL A 59 -6.43 -12.47 4.85
N ARG A 60 -5.31 -13.00 5.34
CA ARG A 60 -4.68 -14.24 4.87
C ARG A 60 -4.82 -15.31 5.94
N THR A 61 -4.99 -16.56 5.49
CA THR A 61 -5.22 -17.71 6.37
C THR A 61 -4.22 -18.84 6.15
N ASP A 62 -3.21 -18.62 5.30
CA ASP A 62 -2.17 -19.59 5.03
C ASP A 62 -1.17 -19.69 6.19
N ARG A 63 -0.49 -20.84 6.27
CA ARG A 63 0.44 -21.20 7.36
C ARG A 63 1.85 -20.67 7.15
N ARG A 64 1.99 -19.38 6.84
CA ARG A 64 3.30 -18.72 6.69
C ARG A 64 4.10 -18.72 8.00
N TRP A 65 3.44 -18.54 9.13
CA TRP A 65 4.08 -18.32 10.42
C TRP A 65 4.48 -19.64 11.07
N THR A 66 5.75 -19.76 11.45
CA THR A 66 6.33 -20.97 12.03
C THR A 66 6.81 -20.72 13.45
N GLU A 67 7.19 -21.79 14.13
CA GLU A 67 7.85 -21.74 15.45
C GLU A 67 9.11 -20.85 15.47
N ARG A 68 9.76 -20.65 14.32
CA ARG A 68 10.91 -19.74 14.20
C ARG A 68 10.48 -18.27 14.25
N ASP A 69 9.33 -17.96 13.65
CA ASP A 69 8.84 -16.59 13.51
C ASP A 69 8.11 -16.16 14.78
N VAL A 70 7.29 -17.06 15.33
CA VAL A 70 6.53 -16.85 16.56
C VAL A 70 6.74 -18.08 17.47
N PRO A 71 7.73 -18.04 18.38
CA PRO A 71 7.99 -19.14 19.29
C PRO A 71 6.75 -19.51 20.11
N GLY A 72 6.45 -20.80 20.17
CA GLY A 72 5.29 -21.39 20.83
C GLY A 72 3.98 -21.31 20.06
N ILE A 73 3.99 -20.84 18.79
CA ILE A 73 2.79 -20.82 17.94
C ILE A 73 2.30 -22.25 17.62
N GLY A 74 3.18 -23.24 17.68
CA GLY A 74 2.82 -24.66 17.59
C GLY A 74 2.09 -25.02 16.28
N ALA A 75 1.29 -26.09 16.34
CA ALA A 75 0.46 -26.53 15.22
C ALA A 75 -0.92 -25.90 15.35
N TYR A 76 -1.05 -24.63 14.92
CA TYR A 76 -2.30 -23.90 15.06
C TYR A 76 -3.39 -24.39 14.07
N PRO A 77 -4.61 -24.68 14.56
CA PRO A 77 -5.74 -25.03 13.71
C PRO A 77 -6.20 -23.89 12.80
N GLU A 78 -6.08 -22.63 13.23
CA GLU A 78 -6.62 -21.47 12.52
C GLU A 78 -5.72 -20.25 12.72
N ILE A 79 -5.53 -19.48 11.64
CA ILE A 79 -4.82 -18.20 11.65
C ILE A 79 -5.51 -17.23 10.70
N HIS A 80 -5.53 -15.95 11.10
CA HIS A 80 -5.88 -14.82 10.25
C HIS A 80 -4.80 -13.75 10.42
N TRP A 81 -4.16 -13.35 9.33
CA TRP A 81 -3.08 -12.37 9.39
C TRP A 81 -3.12 -11.37 8.24
N GLN A 82 -2.55 -10.20 8.49
CA GLN A 82 -2.46 -9.09 7.55
C GLN A 82 -1.04 -8.52 7.52
N VAL A 83 -0.80 -7.69 6.50
CA VAL A 83 0.42 -6.90 6.34
C VAL A 83 0.03 -5.42 6.27
N ASP A 84 0.87 -4.56 6.84
CA ASP A 84 0.80 -3.11 6.80
C ASP A 84 2.12 -2.64 6.17
N TYR A 85 2.02 -1.91 5.07
CA TYR A 85 3.19 -1.42 4.33
C TYR A 85 3.62 -0.07 4.91
N PRO A 86 4.93 0.23 4.88
CA PRO A 86 5.39 1.54 5.31
C PRO A 86 4.80 2.62 4.39
N SER A 87 4.54 3.81 4.94
CA SER A 87 4.01 4.96 4.17
C SER A 87 4.85 5.32 2.94
N SER A 88 6.12 4.93 2.90
CA SER A 88 7.04 5.09 1.77
C SER A 88 6.97 3.98 0.72
N ALA A 89 6.06 3.00 0.80
CA ALA A 89 6.02 1.85 -0.09
C ALA A 89 5.87 2.17 -1.59
N CYS A 90 5.28 3.32 -1.92
CA CYS A 90 5.17 3.82 -3.30
C CYS A 90 6.18 4.93 -3.63
N SER A 91 7.00 5.35 -2.66
CA SER A 91 8.03 6.36 -2.85
C SER A 91 9.23 5.79 -3.62
N ARG A 92 9.82 6.62 -4.48
CA ARG A 92 11.11 6.32 -5.15
C ARG A 92 12.32 6.75 -4.33
N ALA A 93 12.11 7.47 -3.23
CA ALA A 93 13.18 7.88 -2.34
C ALA A 93 13.59 6.72 -1.41
N PRO A 94 14.86 6.64 -0.99
CA PRO A 94 15.26 5.74 0.08
C PRO A 94 14.41 6.02 1.33
N GLY A 95 13.74 5.00 1.85
CA GLY A 95 12.88 5.08 3.01
C GLY A 95 12.83 3.72 3.71
N PRO A 96 12.23 3.65 4.91
CA PRO A 96 12.05 2.38 5.60
C PRO A 96 11.25 1.42 4.70
N THR A 97 11.76 0.19 4.60
CA THR A 97 11.13 -0.91 3.85
C THR A 97 10.43 -1.89 4.77
N ASP A 98 10.48 -1.64 6.07
CA ASP A 98 10.06 -2.60 7.09
C ASP A 98 8.56 -2.86 6.97
N LEU A 99 8.20 -4.13 6.71
CA LEU A 99 6.81 -4.55 6.65
C LEU A 99 6.35 -4.91 8.05
N ARG A 100 5.17 -4.43 8.42
CA ARG A 100 4.52 -4.85 9.66
C ARG A 100 3.51 -5.93 9.36
N TYR A 101 3.40 -6.89 10.24
CA TYR A 101 2.42 -7.96 10.15
C TYR A 101 1.68 -8.06 11.47
N GLN A 102 0.41 -8.38 11.41
CA GLN A 102 -0.37 -8.73 12.59
C GLN A 102 -1.13 -10.01 12.33
N GLY A 103 -1.16 -10.91 13.31
CA GLY A 103 -1.86 -12.18 13.20
C GLY A 103 -2.64 -12.52 14.47
N VAL A 104 -3.84 -13.04 14.26
CA VAL A 104 -4.69 -13.66 15.28
C VAL A 104 -4.71 -15.16 15.03
N VAL A 105 -4.28 -15.92 16.02
CA VAL A 105 -4.08 -17.37 15.93
C VAL A 105 -4.94 -18.05 16.98
N ARG A 106 -5.69 -19.07 16.57
CA ARG A 106 -6.27 -20.02 17.52
C ARG A 106 -5.31 -21.17 17.65
N LEU A 107 -4.82 -21.37 18.86
CA LEU A 107 -3.91 -22.45 19.21
C LEU A 107 -4.69 -23.72 19.55
N ALA A 108 -4.02 -24.87 19.47
CA ALA A 108 -4.52 -26.04 20.17
C ALA A 108 -4.51 -25.74 21.69
N PRO A 109 -5.52 -26.17 22.47
CA PRO A 109 -5.54 -25.90 23.91
C PRO A 109 -4.31 -26.41 24.67
N ALA A 110 -3.67 -27.48 24.19
CA ALA A 110 -2.42 -27.99 24.77
C ALA A 110 -1.25 -27.02 24.52
N ASP A 111 -1.13 -26.50 23.29
CA ASP A 111 -0.08 -25.57 22.91
C ASP A 111 -0.24 -24.23 23.64
N ALA A 112 -1.46 -23.71 23.78
CA ALA A 112 -1.72 -22.51 24.56
C ALA A 112 -1.29 -22.66 26.04
N ARG A 113 -1.54 -23.82 26.65
CA ARG A 113 -1.08 -24.11 28.02
C ARG A 113 0.44 -24.26 28.10
N ALA A 114 1.05 -24.90 27.11
CA ALA A 114 2.50 -25.03 27.04
C ALA A 114 3.15 -23.64 26.92
N LEU A 115 2.68 -22.81 25.99
CA LEU A 115 3.14 -21.44 25.79
C LEU A 115 2.97 -20.57 27.05
N ALA A 116 1.84 -20.68 27.75
CA ALA A 116 1.60 -20.01 29.02
C ALA A 116 2.56 -20.46 30.14
N ALA A 117 3.01 -21.72 30.11
CA ALA A 117 3.92 -22.27 31.11
C ALA A 117 5.41 -22.01 30.78
N THR A 118 5.76 -21.85 29.50
CA THR A 118 7.13 -21.67 29.04
C THR A 118 7.66 -20.25 29.27
N TYR A 119 6.81 -19.24 29.10
CA TYR A 119 7.21 -17.83 29.17
C TYR A 119 6.56 -17.11 30.35
N THR A 120 7.15 -15.98 30.71
CA THR A 120 6.55 -15.07 31.69
C THR A 120 5.51 -14.20 30.99
N TRP A 121 4.29 -14.19 31.53
CA TRP A 121 3.18 -13.42 31.01
C TRP A 121 2.74 -12.38 32.05
N THR A 122 2.44 -11.17 31.59
CA THR A 122 1.94 -10.08 32.44
C THR A 122 0.54 -9.69 31.98
N PRO A 123 -0.48 -9.73 32.86
CA PRO A 123 -1.81 -9.27 32.49
C PRO A 123 -1.79 -7.84 31.95
N VAL A 124 -2.49 -7.60 30.83
CA VAL A 124 -2.63 -6.26 30.28
C VAL A 124 -3.63 -5.48 31.15
N ALA A 125 -3.12 -4.51 31.91
CA ALA A 125 -3.94 -3.60 32.69
C ALA A 125 -4.31 -2.37 31.84
N GLY A 126 -5.60 -2.13 31.61
CA GLY A 126 -6.10 -0.97 30.88
C GLY A 126 -6.62 -1.32 29.48
N ALA A 127 -6.14 -0.61 28.46
CA ALA A 127 -6.58 -0.81 27.09
C ALA A 127 -6.10 -2.17 26.55
N ALA A 128 -6.99 -2.88 25.87
CA ALA A 128 -6.64 -4.08 25.12
C ALA A 128 -5.57 -3.75 24.05
N PRO A 129 -4.74 -4.74 23.65
CA PRO A 129 -3.84 -4.57 22.53
C PRO A 129 -4.61 -4.13 21.28
N GLU A 130 -3.99 -3.28 20.48
CA GLU A 130 -4.54 -2.84 19.21
C GLU A 130 -4.65 -4.03 18.25
N VAL A 131 -5.87 -4.26 17.75
CA VAL A 131 -6.16 -5.24 16.71
C VAL A 131 -6.57 -4.48 15.47
N TRP A 132 -5.91 -4.77 14.35
CA TRP A 132 -6.21 -4.12 13.07
C TRP A 132 -7.67 -4.35 12.67
N PRO A 133 -8.34 -3.36 12.06
CA PRO A 133 -9.79 -3.38 11.86
C PRO A 133 -10.31 -4.63 11.16
N ALA A 134 -9.58 -5.13 10.17
CA ALA A 134 -9.98 -6.32 9.41
C ALA A 134 -9.69 -7.64 10.14
N LEU A 135 -8.88 -7.62 11.22
CA LEU A 135 -8.67 -8.76 12.12
C LEU A 135 -9.62 -8.78 13.32
N ALA A 136 -10.28 -7.65 13.62
CA ALA A 136 -11.12 -7.51 14.81
C ALA A 136 -12.24 -8.56 14.90
N GLY A 137 -12.82 -8.97 13.77
CA GLY A 137 -13.86 -10.01 13.71
C GLY A 137 -13.41 -11.41 14.12
N TYR A 138 -12.10 -11.66 14.22
CA TYR A 138 -11.53 -12.95 14.65
C TYR A 138 -11.12 -12.97 16.12
N VAL A 139 -11.31 -11.86 16.82
CA VAL A 139 -11.05 -11.74 18.26
C VAL A 139 -12.39 -11.80 18.99
N PRO A 140 -12.69 -12.88 19.74
CA PRO A 140 -13.93 -13.00 20.48
C PRO A 140 -14.04 -11.95 21.59
N ASP A 141 -15.26 -11.56 21.97
CA ASP A 141 -15.42 -10.65 23.11
C ASP A 141 -14.92 -11.25 24.43
N GLY A 142 -14.45 -10.38 25.33
CA GLY A 142 -14.02 -10.75 26.68
C GLY A 142 -12.73 -11.57 26.72
N VAL A 143 -11.80 -11.31 25.80
CA VAL A 143 -10.42 -11.82 25.87
C VAL A 143 -9.70 -11.20 27.06
N ARG A 144 -8.99 -12.02 27.83
CA ARG A 144 -8.12 -11.59 28.92
C ARG A 144 -6.68 -11.67 28.45
N TRP A 145 -6.23 -10.58 27.84
CA TRP A 145 -4.89 -10.52 27.27
C TRP A 145 -3.81 -10.48 28.35
N GLU A 146 -2.82 -11.33 28.16
CA GLU A 146 -1.55 -11.30 28.86
C GLU A 146 -0.46 -11.00 27.83
N ARG A 147 0.45 -10.08 28.15
CA ARG A 147 1.60 -9.73 27.31
C ARG A 147 2.79 -10.60 27.69
N GLY A 148 3.45 -11.20 26.70
CA GLY A 148 4.64 -12.01 26.92
C GLY A 148 5.87 -11.14 27.23
N ALA A 149 6.57 -11.43 28.32
CA ALA A 149 7.87 -10.84 28.62
C ALA A 149 8.96 -11.46 27.72
N GLY A 150 9.91 -10.66 27.23
CA GLY A 150 10.98 -11.14 26.34
C GLY A 150 10.65 -11.10 24.85
N HIS A 151 9.39 -10.88 24.48
CA HIS A 151 8.98 -10.49 23.11
C HIS A 151 9.09 -8.97 22.87
N GLY A 152 9.78 -8.26 23.77
CA GLY A 152 10.14 -6.84 23.63
C GLY A 152 11.60 -6.61 23.24
N VAL A 153 12.37 -7.69 23.01
CA VAL A 153 13.74 -7.67 22.49
C VAL A 153 13.78 -8.54 21.23
N GLY A 154 13.13 -8.04 20.18
CA GLY A 154 13.00 -8.72 18.89
C GLY A 154 11.92 -8.07 18.01
N VAL A 155 11.81 -8.58 16.78
CA VAL A 155 10.88 -8.13 15.75
C VAL A 155 9.41 -8.50 16.01
N VAL A 156 9.06 -9.23 17.09
CA VAL A 156 7.69 -9.72 17.33
C VAL A 156 7.21 -9.44 18.74
N GLU A 157 6.11 -8.69 18.89
CA GLU A 157 5.32 -8.53 20.12
C GLU A 157 4.19 -9.57 20.17
N VAL A 158 3.92 -10.17 21.33
CA VAL A 158 2.87 -11.21 21.49
C VAL A 158 1.97 -10.98 22.71
N PHE A 159 0.70 -11.32 22.53
CA PHE A 159 -0.34 -11.34 23.55
C PHE A 159 -1.09 -12.67 23.51
N LEU A 160 -1.39 -13.25 24.67
CA LEU A 160 -2.03 -14.54 24.82
C LEU A 160 -3.25 -14.42 25.74
N ASP A 161 -4.33 -15.10 25.40
CA ASP A 161 -5.35 -15.55 26.36
C ASP A 161 -5.30 -17.09 26.38
N PRO A 162 -4.66 -17.68 27.40
CA PRO A 162 -4.48 -19.12 27.47
C PRO A 162 -5.80 -19.85 27.74
N GLY A 163 -6.77 -19.18 28.37
CA GLY A 163 -8.10 -19.74 28.64
C GLY A 163 -8.95 -19.86 27.37
N ARG A 164 -8.67 -19.04 26.36
CA ARG A 164 -9.33 -19.07 25.04
C ARG A 164 -8.47 -19.68 23.93
N ALA A 165 -7.23 -20.08 24.26
CA ALA A 165 -6.24 -20.53 23.29
C ALA A 165 -6.08 -19.55 22.12
N LEU A 166 -6.03 -18.25 22.42
CA LEU A 166 -5.96 -17.18 21.44
C LEU A 166 -4.64 -16.43 21.58
N LEU A 167 -3.89 -16.32 20.49
CA LEU A 167 -2.64 -15.59 20.41
C LEU A 167 -2.80 -14.45 19.40
N LEU A 168 -2.42 -13.25 19.80
CA LEU A 168 -2.23 -12.09 18.92
C LEU A 168 -0.73 -11.82 18.85
N PHE A 169 -0.19 -11.64 17.66
CA PHE A 169 1.19 -11.18 17.50
C PHE A 169 1.27 -10.03 16.50
N THR A 170 2.26 -9.16 16.69
CA THR A 170 2.67 -8.15 15.72
C THR A 170 4.14 -8.38 15.41
N ALA A 171 4.49 -8.53 14.13
CA ALA A 171 5.86 -8.78 13.68
C ALA A 171 6.33 -7.66 12.74
N VAL A 172 7.64 -7.41 12.68
CA VAL A 172 8.28 -6.47 11.77
C VAL A 172 9.35 -7.22 10.97
N ASP A 173 9.29 -7.15 9.65
CA ASP A 173 10.32 -7.69 8.77
C ASP A 173 11.27 -6.55 8.40
N ILE A 174 12.53 -6.64 8.85
CA ILE A 174 13.58 -5.60 8.73
C ILE A 174 14.64 -5.97 7.68
#